data_AF-A1TVS2-F1
#
_entry.id   AF-A1TVS2-F1
#
_cell.length_a   1.000
_cell.length_b   1.000
_cell.length_c   1.000
_cell.angle_alpha   90.00
_cell.angle_beta   90.00
_cell.angle_gamma   90.00
#
_symmetry.space_group_name_H-M   'P 1'
#
loop_
_entity.id
_entity.type
_entity.pdbx_description
1 polymer ?
#
loop_
_entity_poly.entity_id
_entity_poly.type
_entity_poly.pdbx_seq_one_letter_code
_entity_poly.pdbx_strand_id
1 'polypeptide(L)'
;MNHSFRLSSLAGACATGTAALLLGGCAALQNYDMPPARGAIGIPGSAGTATDMGAPDATSAVVLLKTAAGAPAGRAMLTELPQGGGVEIAIDVQDMAPGLHGFHIHANGECAPGPDAATGRVVDFGAAGGHFDPYMTRNHGRPAQSPHEAHAGEAPNIQVGADGKGSLRFTNPHVTLLAGKTSVLGRTLVVHEKQDDYASDPAGNSGGRLACGLVEPAAPSMVQGRATIEGANAYPEGIAVDPRTGIAYVGSSTEGHLYRIARGTQKAERFQLGGSPGRQAALGMKVDGNGRLWVAGGATDTVAVVDLQSAATLAVIEGPKDGQAFLNDIALAPQHAYVTDSFRPVLWRIATAPGAPAALEPWLDLRNTPIRYRPNQMNLNGIVASDDGRRLLAVQHATGQLWRIDTATRDVAEVRLEGGDLRDGDGLVLAGPGDLYVMRNANNELVRVALAGDWSSGRIVQRLRDPRLKYPTTAALHGSALLVVNGQLDKQKAPPPLLPFDVLRIALPH
;
A
#
# COMPACT_ATOMS: atom_id res chain seq x y z
N MET A 1 24.44 53.46 -4.23
CA MET A 1 24.27 54.21 -5.50
C MET A 1 22.94 53.81 -6.11
N ASN A 2 22.12 54.82 -6.43
CA ASN A 2 20.78 54.80 -7.05
C ASN A 2 20.71 53.86 -8.29
N HIS A 3 19.58 53.29 -8.74
CA HIS A 3 18.24 53.85 -9.03
C HIS A 3 17.19 52.70 -9.06
N SER A 4 16.00 52.79 -8.47
CA SER A 4 14.75 53.50 -8.87
C SER A 4 13.93 52.84 -10.01
N PHE A 5 12.80 52.23 -9.63
CA PHE A 5 11.43 52.25 -10.20
C PHE A 5 11.17 52.24 -11.73
N ARG A 6 10.21 51.41 -12.17
CA ARG A 6 8.80 51.82 -12.48
C ARG A 6 7.91 50.64 -12.91
N LEU A 7 6.70 50.59 -12.32
CA LEU A 7 5.49 49.98 -12.88
C LEU A 7 4.92 50.91 -13.97
N SER A 8 4.21 50.33 -14.94
CA SER A 8 3.00 50.94 -15.52
C SER A 8 2.08 49.89 -16.14
N SER A 9 0.81 50.02 -15.76
CA SER A 9 -0.38 49.37 -16.26
C SER A 9 -0.79 49.92 -17.63
N LEU A 10 -1.58 49.14 -18.37
CA LEU A 10 -2.58 49.68 -19.30
C LEU A 10 -3.72 48.68 -19.49
N ALA A 11 -4.92 49.12 -19.11
CA ALA A 11 -6.20 48.53 -19.42
C ALA A 11 -6.64 48.94 -20.84
N GLY A 12 -7.44 48.10 -21.50
CA GLY A 12 -8.15 48.42 -22.74
C GLY A 12 -9.32 47.45 -22.92
N ALA A 13 -10.53 48.01 -22.94
CA ALA A 13 -11.83 47.34 -22.95
C ALA A 13 -12.46 47.26 -24.36
N CYS A 14 -13.68 46.69 -24.41
CA CYS A 14 -14.70 46.73 -25.49
C CYS A 14 -14.51 45.71 -26.65
N ALA A 15 -15.52 45.04 -27.22
CA ALA A 15 -16.97 45.17 -27.12
C ALA A 15 -17.73 43.88 -27.55
N THR A 16 -18.87 43.66 -26.89
CA THR A 16 -20.21 43.19 -27.35
C THR A 16 -20.42 42.38 -28.64
N GLY A 17 -21.24 41.32 -28.50
CA GLY A 17 -22.07 40.71 -29.55
C GLY A 17 -23.23 39.88 -28.96
N THR A 18 -24.40 40.48 -28.88
CA THR A 18 -25.78 39.94 -28.71
C THR A 18 -26.19 39.03 -29.89
N ALA A 19 -27.24 38.19 -29.94
CA ALA A 19 -28.25 37.59 -29.06
C ALA A 19 -29.16 36.67 -29.93
N ALA A 20 -30.07 35.93 -29.28
CA ALA A 20 -31.31 35.27 -29.76
C ALA A 20 -31.19 33.82 -30.29
N LEU A 21 -31.69 32.79 -29.57
CA LEU A 21 -33.09 32.34 -29.33
C LEU A 21 -33.79 31.80 -30.57
N LEU A 22 -34.14 30.51 -30.54
CA LEU A 22 -35.45 29.99 -30.98
C LEU A 22 -35.76 28.67 -30.26
N LEU A 23 -36.95 28.63 -29.68
CA LEU A 23 -37.65 27.53 -29.01
C LEU A 23 -38.35 26.60 -30.01
N GLY A 24 -38.67 25.39 -29.55
CA GLY A 24 -39.72 24.51 -30.08
C GLY A 24 -39.17 23.19 -30.62
N GLY A 25 -39.67 22.01 -30.29
CA GLY A 25 -40.84 21.62 -29.49
C GLY A 25 -40.90 20.08 -29.46
N CYS A 26 -41.58 19.55 -28.46
CA CYS A 26 -41.89 18.14 -28.30
C CYS A 26 -42.78 17.60 -29.44
N ALA A 27 -42.56 16.37 -29.86
CA ALA A 27 -43.63 15.44 -30.24
C ALA A 27 -43.12 13.99 -30.20
N ALA A 28 -43.86 13.16 -29.46
CA ALA A 28 -43.70 11.72 -29.32
C ALA A 28 -44.34 10.95 -30.51
N LEU A 29 -44.32 9.61 -30.36
CA LEU A 29 -44.93 8.51 -31.13
C LEU A 29 -43.83 7.71 -31.87
N GLN A 30 -43.73 6.38 -31.75
CA GLN A 30 -44.82 5.41 -31.78
C GLN A 30 -44.55 4.17 -30.91
N ASN A 31 -45.63 3.72 -30.29
CA ASN A 31 -45.81 2.42 -29.65
C ASN A 31 -45.69 1.28 -30.68
N TYR A 32 -45.11 0.16 -30.26
CA TYR A 32 -45.43 -1.16 -30.79
C TYR A 32 -46.18 -1.92 -29.71
N ASP A 33 -47.35 -2.43 -30.09
CA ASP A 33 -48.28 -3.17 -29.26
C ASP A 33 -48.64 -4.50 -29.96
N MET A 34 -49.18 -5.43 -29.15
CA MET A 34 -49.88 -6.70 -29.46
C MET A 34 -49.08 -8.01 -29.33
N PRO A 35 -49.71 -9.15 -28.90
CA PRO A 35 -50.96 -9.34 -28.13
C PRO A 35 -50.83 -10.35 -26.95
N PRO A 36 -51.91 -10.59 -26.16
CA PRO A 36 -51.86 -11.33 -24.89
C PRO A 36 -52.22 -12.82 -25.04
N ALA A 37 -51.75 -13.65 -24.11
CA ALA A 37 -52.30 -14.99 -23.87
C ALA A 37 -52.67 -15.15 -22.39
N ARG A 38 -53.96 -15.41 -22.17
CA ARG A 38 -54.63 -15.66 -20.88
C ARG A 38 -54.39 -17.11 -20.39
N GLY A 39 -54.20 -17.25 -19.08
CA GLY A 39 -54.72 -18.28 -18.13
C GLY A 39 -54.43 -19.76 -18.42
N ALA A 40 -54.38 -20.68 -17.46
CA ALA A 40 -54.45 -20.72 -16.00
C ALA A 40 -53.68 -22.02 -15.59
N ILE A 41 -53.26 -22.27 -14.35
CA ILE A 41 -54.03 -22.87 -13.24
C ILE A 41 -53.04 -22.97 -12.06
N GLY A 42 -53.46 -22.58 -10.86
CA GLY A 42 -52.66 -22.67 -9.64
C GLY A 42 -52.77 -24.02 -8.93
N ILE A 43 -51.76 -24.31 -8.08
CA ILE A 43 -51.84 -25.22 -6.93
C ILE A 43 -51.11 -24.53 -5.75
N PRO A 44 -51.67 -24.54 -4.52
CA PRO A 44 -51.19 -23.71 -3.41
C PRO A 44 -50.17 -24.42 -2.51
N GLY A 45 -49.39 -23.62 -1.79
CA GLY A 45 -48.78 -24.00 -0.51
C GLY A 45 -47.26 -24.12 -0.51
N SER A 46 -46.55 -23.10 -0.04
CA SER A 46 -46.23 -22.94 1.39
C SER A 46 -45.46 -21.64 1.58
N ALA A 47 -45.94 -20.80 2.49
CA ALA A 47 -45.22 -19.62 2.94
C ALA A 47 -43.97 -20.07 3.71
N GLY A 48 -42.82 -20.05 3.05
CA GLY A 48 -41.50 -20.04 3.69
C GLY A 48 -40.99 -18.61 3.63
N THR A 49 -41.05 -17.92 4.76
CA THR A 49 -40.44 -16.60 4.98
C THR A 49 -38.94 -16.69 4.71
N ALA A 50 -38.51 -16.16 3.56
CA ALA A 50 -37.11 -15.83 3.33
C ALA A 50 -36.81 -14.53 4.09
N THR A 51 -36.46 -14.67 5.37
CA THR A 51 -35.78 -13.63 6.14
C THR A 51 -34.52 -14.22 6.72
N ASP A 52 -33.44 -14.15 5.95
CA ASP A 52 -32.12 -13.89 6.52
C ASP A 52 -31.31 -13.10 5.49
N MET A 53 -31.69 -11.83 5.30
CA MET A 53 -30.72 -10.83 4.87
C MET A 53 -29.84 -10.59 6.08
N GLY A 54 -28.82 -11.43 6.24
CA GLY A 54 -27.82 -11.26 7.28
C GLY A 54 -27.37 -9.81 7.30
N ALA A 55 -27.45 -9.19 8.49
CA ALA A 55 -26.87 -7.88 8.71
C ALA A 55 -25.43 -7.90 8.18
N PRO A 56 -24.94 -6.83 7.54
CA PRO A 56 -23.53 -6.79 7.13
C PRO A 56 -22.67 -7.11 8.34
N ASP A 57 -21.82 -8.13 8.22
CA ASP A 57 -20.89 -8.53 9.28
C ASP A 57 -20.20 -7.26 9.79
N ALA A 58 -20.37 -6.95 11.08
CA ALA A 58 -19.74 -5.79 11.66
C ALA A 58 -18.22 -5.92 11.47
N THR A 59 -17.59 -4.91 10.89
CA THR A 59 -16.13 -4.88 10.78
C THR A 59 -15.56 -4.90 12.19
N SER A 60 -14.82 -5.95 12.54
CA SER A 60 -14.20 -6.10 13.84
C SER A 60 -12.68 -6.21 13.74
N ALA A 61 -11.99 -5.79 14.81
CA ALA A 61 -10.57 -5.91 14.97
C ALA A 61 -10.21 -6.48 16.35
N VAL A 62 -9.11 -7.21 16.42
CA VAL A 62 -8.55 -7.78 17.64
C VAL A 62 -7.21 -7.15 17.96
N VAL A 63 -6.94 -6.99 19.25
CA VAL A 63 -5.65 -6.56 19.78
C VAL A 63 -5.21 -7.60 20.80
N LEU A 64 -4.02 -8.16 20.61
CA LEU A 64 -3.38 -9.01 21.61
C LEU A 64 -2.32 -8.17 22.32
N LEU A 65 -2.55 -7.87 23.60
CA LEU A 65 -1.66 -7.04 24.40
C LEU A 65 -0.51 -7.89 24.94
N LYS A 66 0.70 -7.36 24.88
CA LYS A 66 1.91 -8.00 25.42
C LYS A 66 2.73 -7.02 26.24
N THR A 67 3.46 -7.54 27.21
CA THR A 67 4.50 -6.81 27.96
C THR A 67 5.78 -6.67 27.13
N ALA A 68 6.73 -5.83 27.59
CA ALA A 68 8.00 -5.61 26.89
C ALA A 68 8.83 -6.91 26.76
N ALA A 69 8.65 -7.84 27.69
CA ALA A 69 9.23 -9.18 27.65
C ALA A 69 8.48 -10.16 26.72
N GLY A 70 7.40 -9.71 26.07
CA GLY A 70 6.58 -10.51 25.16
C GLY A 70 5.52 -11.40 25.83
N ALA A 71 5.37 -11.33 27.16
CA ALA A 71 4.35 -12.09 27.88
C ALA A 71 2.94 -11.55 27.57
N PRO A 72 1.89 -12.39 27.51
CA PRO A 72 0.52 -11.92 27.36
C PRO A 72 0.12 -10.97 28.49
N ALA A 73 -0.54 -9.86 28.15
CA ALA A 73 -0.98 -8.82 29.08
C ALA A 73 -2.48 -8.49 28.96
N GLY A 74 -3.20 -9.20 28.08
CA GLY A 74 -4.63 -9.02 27.85
C GLY A 74 -5.01 -9.02 26.37
N ARG A 75 -6.22 -8.57 26.09
CA ARG A 75 -6.77 -8.46 24.73
C ARG A 75 -7.78 -7.32 24.63
N ALA A 76 -7.98 -6.81 23.41
CA ALA A 76 -9.13 -5.96 23.11
C ALA A 76 -9.86 -6.45 21.85
N MET A 77 -11.18 -6.28 21.84
CA MET A 77 -12.04 -6.43 20.66
C MET A 77 -12.58 -5.04 20.29
N LEU A 78 -12.41 -4.66 19.04
CA LEU A 78 -12.91 -3.43 18.47
C LEU A 78 -14.00 -3.76 17.46
N THR A 79 -15.11 -3.04 17.49
CA THR A 79 -16.24 -3.24 16.58
C THR A 79 -16.67 -1.91 15.98
N GLU A 80 -16.69 -1.82 14.64
CA GLU A 80 -17.22 -0.67 13.92
C GLU A 80 -18.73 -0.59 14.16
N LEU A 81 -19.19 0.54 14.70
CA LEU A 81 -20.62 0.78 14.89
C LEU A 81 -21.25 1.30 13.58
N PRO A 82 -22.49 0.90 13.26
CA PRO A 82 -23.18 1.34 12.06
C PRO A 82 -23.31 2.87 11.97
N GLN A 83 -23.50 3.36 10.74
CA GLN A 83 -23.88 4.76 10.46
C GLN A 83 -22.89 5.81 11.02
N GLY A 84 -21.60 5.45 11.13
CA GLY A 84 -20.58 6.35 11.65
C GLY A 84 -20.64 6.55 13.17
N GLY A 85 -21.20 5.58 13.91
CA GLY A 85 -21.23 5.60 15.38
C GLY A 85 -19.87 5.46 16.07
N GLY A 86 -18.78 5.33 15.30
CA GLY A 86 -17.42 5.15 15.77
C GLY A 86 -17.07 3.70 16.05
N VAL A 87 -16.13 3.49 16.96
CA VAL A 87 -15.65 2.14 17.32
C VAL A 87 -15.92 1.86 18.78
N GLU A 88 -16.62 0.75 19.05
CA GLU A 88 -16.71 0.19 20.38
C GLU A 88 -15.43 -0.61 20.67
N ILE A 89 -14.78 -0.33 21.80
CA ILE A 89 -13.57 -0.98 22.29
C ILE A 89 -13.92 -1.71 23.59
N ALA A 90 -13.82 -3.03 23.58
CA ALA A 90 -13.91 -3.88 24.76
C ALA A 90 -12.52 -4.45 25.08
N ILE A 91 -11.90 -4.00 26.17
CA ILE A 91 -10.54 -4.36 26.57
C ILE A 91 -10.54 -5.12 27.89
N ASP A 92 -9.77 -6.19 27.96
CA ASP A 92 -9.46 -6.98 29.14
C ASP A 92 -7.93 -6.95 29.35
N VAL A 93 -7.49 -6.65 30.56
CA VAL A 93 -6.07 -6.64 30.97
C VAL A 93 -5.82 -7.63 32.10
N GLN A 94 -4.59 -8.13 32.19
CA GLN A 94 -4.15 -9.07 33.22
C GLN A 94 -2.73 -8.78 33.68
N ASP A 95 -2.38 -9.30 34.85
CA ASP A 95 -1.04 -9.25 35.44
C ASP A 95 -0.52 -7.80 35.61
N MET A 96 -1.42 -6.87 35.92
CA MET A 96 -1.12 -5.46 36.18
C MET A 96 -1.31 -5.12 37.67
N ALA A 97 -0.67 -4.04 38.12
CA ALA A 97 -0.82 -3.58 39.50
C ALA A 97 -2.27 -3.13 39.78
N PRO A 98 -2.81 -3.29 41.00
CA PRO A 98 -4.13 -2.76 41.34
C PRO A 98 -4.14 -1.22 41.27
N GLY A 99 -5.19 -0.65 40.67
CA GLY A 99 -5.30 0.80 40.49
C GLY A 99 -5.95 1.20 39.17
N LEU A 100 -6.01 2.51 38.91
CA LEU A 100 -6.43 3.05 37.62
C LEU A 100 -5.24 3.14 36.67
N HIS A 101 -5.45 2.70 35.44
CA HIS A 101 -4.47 2.72 34.35
C HIS A 101 -5.03 3.44 33.13
N GLY A 102 -4.34 4.46 32.65
CA GLY A 102 -4.66 5.11 31.38
C GLY A 102 -4.39 4.18 30.21
N PHE A 103 -5.17 4.29 29.14
CA PHE A 103 -4.85 3.62 27.88
C PHE A 103 -5.22 4.50 26.69
N HIS A 104 -4.47 4.35 25.59
CA HIS A 104 -4.62 5.21 24.43
C HIS A 104 -4.43 4.41 23.15
N ILE A 105 -5.03 4.92 22.06
CA ILE A 105 -4.64 4.52 20.70
C ILE A 105 -3.42 5.36 20.32
N HIS A 106 -2.31 4.72 19.99
CA HIS A 106 -1.07 5.38 19.59
C HIS A 106 -0.94 5.46 18.07
N ALA A 107 -0.15 6.41 17.57
CA ALA A 107 -0.10 6.73 16.15
C ALA A 107 0.51 5.63 15.29
N ASN A 108 1.50 4.89 15.81
CA ASN A 108 2.26 3.90 15.03
C ASN A 108 1.83 2.46 15.33
N GLY A 109 2.08 1.58 14.37
CA GLY A 109 1.81 0.14 14.43
C GLY A 109 2.94 -0.72 14.98
N GLU A 110 3.76 -0.24 15.92
CA GLU A 110 4.95 -0.95 16.41
C GLU A 110 5.01 -0.91 17.94
N CYS A 111 5.34 -2.05 18.54
CA CYS A 111 5.46 -2.23 19.98
C CYS A 111 6.93 -2.43 20.41
N ALA A 112 7.90 -2.11 19.55
CA ALA A 112 9.31 -2.11 19.91
C ALA A 112 9.66 -0.97 20.89
N PRO A 113 10.76 -1.08 21.66
CA PRO A 113 11.34 0.05 22.34
C PRO A 113 11.69 1.16 21.34
N GLY A 114 11.55 2.42 21.77
CA GLY A 114 11.84 3.56 20.90
C GLY A 114 11.88 4.88 21.69
N PRO A 115 12.25 5.99 21.04
CA PRO A 115 12.25 7.29 21.70
C PRO A 115 10.83 7.69 22.07
N ASP A 116 10.62 8.06 23.33
CA ASP A 116 9.40 8.69 23.78
C ASP A 116 9.24 10.08 23.14
N ALA A 117 8.04 10.40 22.67
CA ALA A 117 7.78 11.62 21.91
C ALA A 117 7.95 12.90 22.76
N ALA A 118 7.77 12.81 24.08
CA ALA A 118 7.89 13.95 24.98
C ALA A 118 9.34 14.16 25.44
N THR A 119 10.04 13.07 25.78
CA THR A 119 11.34 13.14 26.45
C THR A 119 12.53 12.80 25.56
N GLY A 120 12.29 12.18 24.40
CA GLY A 120 13.33 11.64 23.51
C GLY A 120 14.10 10.44 24.06
N ARG A 121 13.79 9.99 25.29
CA ARG A 121 14.44 8.82 25.91
C ARG A 121 13.90 7.54 25.32
N VAL A 122 14.76 6.53 25.15
CA VAL A 122 14.29 5.20 24.76
C VAL A 122 13.51 4.59 25.91
N VAL A 123 12.26 4.24 25.67
CA VAL A 123 11.35 3.59 26.62
C VAL A 123 10.74 2.34 25.98
N ASP A 124 10.26 1.43 26.82
CA ASP A 124 9.44 0.31 26.37
C ASP A 124 8.24 0.82 25.57
N PHE A 125 7.96 0.18 24.45
CA PHE A 125 6.90 0.57 23.51
C PHE A 125 6.99 1.99 22.96
N GLY A 126 8.14 2.67 23.06
CA GLY A 126 8.31 4.02 22.53
C GLY A 126 8.10 4.12 21.01
N ALA A 127 8.34 3.03 20.27
CA ALA A 127 8.11 2.98 18.82
C ALA A 127 6.63 3.13 18.42
N ALA A 128 5.68 2.92 19.35
CA ALA A 128 4.27 3.21 19.15
C ALA A 128 4.02 4.71 18.86
N GLY A 129 4.98 5.58 19.17
CA GLY A 129 4.86 7.03 18.96
C GLY A 129 3.98 7.69 20.00
N GLY A 130 3.49 8.89 19.68
CA GLY A 130 2.52 9.63 20.50
C GLY A 130 1.09 9.11 20.33
N HIS A 131 0.13 9.77 20.98
CA HIS A 131 -1.28 9.43 20.83
C HIS A 131 -1.74 9.68 19.39
N PHE A 132 -2.75 8.92 18.96
CA PHE A 132 -3.30 9.05 17.63
C PHE A 132 -4.05 10.39 17.49
N ASP A 133 -3.44 11.31 16.74
CA ASP A 133 -3.94 12.66 16.52
C ASP A 133 -4.02 12.96 15.02
N PRO A 134 -5.08 12.51 14.33
CA PRO A 134 -5.22 12.73 12.89
C PRO A 134 -5.35 14.21 12.53
N TYR A 135 -5.72 15.10 13.45
CA TYR A 135 -5.93 16.52 13.18
C TYR A 135 -4.80 17.42 13.70
N MET A 136 -3.74 16.83 14.24
CA MET A 136 -2.53 17.54 14.69
C MET A 136 -2.84 18.63 15.72
N THR A 137 -3.80 18.36 16.61
CA THR A 137 -4.17 19.25 17.72
C THR A 137 -3.03 19.42 18.71
N ARG A 138 -2.21 18.37 18.89
CA ARG A 138 -1.11 18.27 19.88
C ARG A 138 -1.56 18.53 21.31
N ASN A 139 -2.84 18.26 21.60
CA ASN A 139 -3.42 18.49 22.90
C ASN A 139 -4.00 17.18 23.44
N HIS A 140 -3.64 16.86 24.67
CA HIS A 140 -4.35 15.87 25.48
C HIS A 140 -5.78 16.33 25.78
N GLY A 141 -6.66 15.38 26.09
CA GLY A 141 -8.06 15.71 26.39
C GLY A 141 -8.82 14.59 27.07
N ARG A 142 -10.13 14.76 27.14
CA ARG A 142 -11.03 13.78 27.77
C ARG A 142 -11.51 12.73 26.76
N PRO A 143 -11.93 11.53 27.24
CA PRO A 143 -12.54 10.53 26.38
C PRO A 143 -13.71 11.11 25.58
N ALA A 144 -13.74 10.82 24.28
CA ALA A 144 -14.75 11.31 23.32
C ALA A 144 -14.81 12.85 23.12
N GLN A 145 -13.82 13.63 23.61
CA GLN A 145 -13.68 15.04 23.23
C GLN A 145 -13.46 15.18 21.72
N SER A 146 -13.87 16.32 21.15
CA SER A 146 -13.72 16.61 19.72
C SER A 146 -12.28 16.34 19.24
N PRO A 147 -12.09 15.62 18.13
CA PRO A 147 -10.76 15.28 17.62
C PRO A 147 -10.10 16.49 16.95
N HIS A 148 -10.81 17.62 16.85
CA HIS A 148 -10.27 18.92 16.43
C HIS A 148 -9.72 19.74 17.61
N GLU A 149 -9.92 19.28 18.85
CA GLU A 149 -9.47 19.96 20.07
C GLU A 149 -8.46 19.14 20.85
N ALA A 150 -8.58 17.81 20.81
CA ALA A 150 -7.71 16.85 21.49
C ALA A 150 -7.33 15.68 20.55
N HIS A 151 -6.45 14.79 21.00
CA HIS A 151 -6.13 13.57 20.26
C HIS A 151 -7.39 12.71 20.03
N ALA A 152 -7.50 12.04 18.87
CA ALA A 152 -8.60 11.11 18.61
C ALA A 152 -8.44 9.78 19.36
N GLY A 153 -7.22 9.47 19.82
CA GLY A 153 -6.88 8.26 20.55
C GLY A 153 -7.17 8.26 22.05
N GLU A 154 -7.78 9.32 22.59
CA GLU A 154 -8.11 9.44 24.01
C GLU A 154 -9.16 8.42 24.46
N ALA A 155 -8.97 7.83 25.65
CA ALA A 155 -9.87 6.81 26.19
C ALA A 155 -9.98 6.83 27.73
N PRO A 156 -11.02 6.22 28.33
CA PRO A 156 -11.19 6.21 29.78
C PRO A 156 -10.10 5.42 30.51
N ASN A 157 -9.94 5.60 31.82
CA ASN A 157 -9.05 4.78 32.63
C ASN A 157 -9.65 3.38 32.83
N ILE A 158 -8.78 2.36 32.85
CA ILE A 158 -9.13 0.97 33.20
C ILE A 158 -8.90 0.80 34.70
N GLN A 159 -9.91 0.31 35.41
CA GLN A 159 -9.76 -0.09 36.82
C GLN A 159 -9.26 -1.53 36.90
N VAL A 160 -8.08 -1.73 37.49
CA VAL A 160 -7.49 -3.03 37.79
C VAL A 160 -7.72 -3.37 39.26
N GLY A 161 -8.22 -4.58 39.52
CA GLY A 161 -8.51 -5.11 40.85
C GLY A 161 -7.28 -5.71 41.54
N ALA A 162 -7.47 -6.15 42.79
CA ALA A 162 -6.42 -6.78 43.59
C ALA A 162 -5.91 -8.12 43.02
N ASP A 163 -6.69 -8.76 42.14
CA ASP A 163 -6.33 -9.97 41.41
C ASP A 163 -5.50 -9.69 40.13
N GLY A 164 -5.16 -8.41 39.90
CA GLY A 164 -4.37 -7.96 38.77
C GLY A 164 -5.11 -7.93 37.43
N LYS A 165 -6.45 -7.97 37.44
CA LYS A 165 -7.29 -7.94 36.25
C LYS A 165 -8.18 -6.71 36.17
N GLY A 166 -8.48 -6.26 34.96
CA GLY A 166 -9.38 -5.15 34.68
C GLY A 166 -10.08 -5.30 33.34
N SER A 167 -11.28 -4.75 33.23
CA SER A 167 -12.06 -4.76 31.99
C SER A 167 -12.74 -3.41 31.78
N LEU A 168 -12.86 -2.98 30.53
CA LEU A 168 -13.56 -1.76 30.15
C LEU A 168 -14.25 -1.95 28.79
N ARG A 169 -15.43 -1.33 28.64
CA ARG A 169 -16.13 -1.16 27.36
C ARG A 169 -16.41 0.33 27.13
N PHE A 170 -15.98 0.85 26.00
CA PHE A 170 -16.09 2.27 25.65
C PHE A 170 -16.35 2.44 24.15
N THR A 171 -17.13 3.44 23.75
CA THR A 171 -17.30 3.81 22.34
C THR A 171 -16.55 5.10 22.06
N ASN A 172 -15.59 5.05 21.14
CA ASN A 172 -14.91 6.23 20.63
C ASN A 172 -15.57 6.68 19.31
N PRO A 173 -16.32 7.81 19.29
CA PRO A 173 -17.04 8.28 18.10
C PRO A 173 -16.13 8.88 17.02
N HIS A 174 -14.84 9.08 17.30
CA HIS A 174 -13.93 9.86 16.45
C HIS A 174 -12.93 9.01 15.66
N VAL A 175 -13.05 7.69 15.75
CA VAL A 175 -12.20 6.73 15.06
C VAL A 175 -13.04 5.72 14.28
N THR A 176 -12.41 5.03 13.34
CA THR A 176 -13.05 3.99 12.50
C THR A 176 -12.09 2.82 12.24
N LEU A 177 -12.62 1.65 11.93
CA LEU A 177 -11.92 0.51 11.35
C LEU A 177 -11.97 0.50 9.81
N LEU A 178 -12.64 1.48 9.19
CA LEU A 178 -12.66 1.65 7.74
C LEU A 178 -11.42 2.41 7.26
N ALA A 179 -11.11 2.28 5.96
CA ALA A 179 -10.01 3.04 5.36
C ALA A 179 -10.29 4.54 5.42
N GLY A 180 -9.32 5.33 5.89
CA GLY A 180 -9.49 6.77 6.00
C GLY A 180 -8.56 7.41 7.02
N LYS A 181 -8.67 8.75 7.11
CA LYS A 181 -7.82 9.58 7.98
C LYS A 181 -7.91 9.20 9.46
N THR A 182 -9.10 8.85 9.94
CA THR A 182 -9.40 8.48 11.33
C THR A 182 -9.33 6.97 11.57
N SER A 183 -8.80 6.20 10.62
CA SER A 183 -8.67 4.74 10.75
C SER A 183 -7.67 4.37 11.85
N VAL A 184 -8.02 3.36 12.67
CA VAL A 184 -7.15 2.83 13.73
C VAL A 184 -6.56 1.46 13.40
N LEU A 185 -6.90 0.87 12.24
CA LEU A 185 -6.27 -0.36 11.79
C LEU A 185 -4.78 -0.14 11.50
N GLY A 186 -3.94 -1.06 11.97
CA GLY A 186 -2.49 -0.97 11.86
C GLY A 186 -1.84 0.03 12.81
N ARG A 187 -2.59 0.60 13.77
CA ARG A 187 -2.09 1.36 14.93
C ARG A 187 -1.98 0.46 16.16
N THR A 188 -1.53 0.98 17.29
CA THR A 188 -1.45 0.21 18.55
C THR A 188 -2.37 0.74 19.63
N LEU A 189 -2.83 -0.16 20.51
CA LEU A 189 -3.30 0.19 21.84
C LEU A 189 -2.13 0.09 22.81
N VAL A 190 -1.98 1.08 23.69
CA VAL A 190 -1.00 1.07 24.77
C VAL A 190 -1.70 1.29 26.10
N VAL A 191 -1.42 0.44 27.07
CA VAL A 191 -1.85 0.59 28.47
C VAL A 191 -0.67 1.15 29.27
N HIS A 192 -0.94 2.17 30.07
CA HIS A 192 0.05 2.94 30.82
C HIS A 192 0.10 2.53 32.30
N GLU A 193 1.16 2.95 32.99
CA GLU A 193 1.48 2.57 34.38
C GLU A 193 0.54 3.18 35.41
N LYS A 194 0.06 4.39 35.15
CA LYS A 194 -0.74 5.21 36.06
C LYS A 194 -2.03 5.64 35.39
N GLN A 195 -2.93 6.20 36.20
CA GLN A 195 -4.12 6.86 35.69
C GLN A 195 -3.75 8.03 34.78
N ASP A 196 -4.56 8.22 33.76
CA ASP A 196 -4.64 9.45 32.99
C ASP A 196 -5.41 10.52 33.80
N ASP A 197 -4.82 11.71 33.95
CA ASP A 197 -5.41 12.87 34.64
C ASP A 197 -6.34 13.75 33.75
N TYR A 198 -6.43 13.46 32.46
CA TYR A 198 -7.21 14.16 31.44
C TYR A 198 -6.91 15.65 31.27
N ALA A 199 -5.69 16.06 31.61
CA ALA A 199 -5.29 17.46 31.59
C ALA A 199 -3.86 17.70 31.12
N SER A 200 -2.91 16.83 31.49
CA SER A 200 -1.49 17.12 31.33
C SER A 200 -0.94 16.64 29.99
N ASP A 201 -0.31 17.51 29.20
CA ASP A 201 0.31 17.08 27.95
C ASP A 201 1.58 16.25 28.14
N PRO A 202 1.89 15.33 27.21
CA PRO A 202 1.06 14.92 26.05
C PRO A 202 0.14 13.73 26.33
N ALA A 203 0.16 13.16 27.54
CA ALA A 203 -0.44 11.86 27.83
C ALA A 203 -1.08 11.73 29.23
N GLY A 204 -1.51 12.84 29.81
CA GLY A 204 -2.24 12.89 31.07
C GLY A 204 -1.45 12.40 32.29
N ASN A 205 -0.12 12.56 32.29
CA ASN A 205 0.78 12.01 33.33
C ASN A 205 0.63 10.50 33.59
N SER A 206 0.20 9.72 32.58
CA SER A 206 -0.08 8.28 32.69
C SER A 206 1.14 7.40 32.97
N GLY A 207 2.37 7.95 32.96
CA GLY A 207 3.59 7.23 33.35
C GLY A 207 4.15 6.31 32.27
N GLY A 208 4.80 5.21 32.67
CA GLY A 208 5.41 4.26 31.74
C GLY A 208 4.38 3.48 30.90
N ARG A 209 4.83 2.82 29.83
CA ARG A 209 3.99 1.98 28.96
C ARG A 209 4.10 0.51 29.40
N LEU A 210 3.03 -0.07 29.93
CA LEU A 210 3.04 -1.42 30.50
C LEU A 210 2.77 -2.52 29.46
N ALA A 211 1.85 -2.27 28.53
CA ALA A 211 1.46 -3.23 27.53
C ALA A 211 1.14 -2.54 26.19
N CYS A 212 1.39 -3.25 25.09
CA CYS A 212 1.11 -2.78 23.75
C CYS A 212 0.57 -3.91 22.87
N GLY A 213 -0.31 -3.58 21.94
CA GLY A 213 -0.77 -4.51 20.92
C GLY A 213 -1.22 -3.81 19.65
N LEU A 214 -0.98 -4.44 18.50
CA LEU A 214 -1.41 -3.96 17.19
C LEU A 214 -2.93 -4.18 17.00
N VAL A 215 -3.60 -3.20 16.40
CA VAL A 215 -4.99 -3.30 15.97
C VAL A 215 -5.06 -3.97 14.60
N GLU A 216 -5.51 -5.22 14.59
CA GLU A 216 -5.62 -6.04 13.37
C GLU A 216 -7.06 -6.48 13.10
N PRO A 217 -7.49 -6.65 11.84
CA PRO A 217 -8.81 -7.22 11.54
C PRO A 217 -9.02 -8.58 12.23
N ALA A 218 -10.22 -8.82 12.75
CA ALA A 218 -10.57 -10.06 13.46
C ALA A 218 -10.92 -11.22 12.49
N ALA A 219 -11.19 -10.93 11.22
CA ALA A 219 -11.57 -11.93 10.24
C ALA A 219 -10.39 -12.82 9.78
N PRO A 220 -10.62 -14.11 9.46
CA PRO A 220 -9.66 -14.92 8.74
C PRO A 220 -9.21 -14.18 7.46
N SER A 221 -7.90 -14.12 7.24
CA SER A 221 -7.34 -13.39 6.11
C SER A 221 -6.18 -14.17 5.49
N MET A 222 -5.94 -13.88 4.21
CA MET A 222 -4.76 -14.35 3.47
C MET A 222 -3.45 -13.76 4.02
N VAL A 223 -3.50 -12.65 4.79
CA VAL A 223 -2.31 -12.07 5.43
C VAL A 223 -1.89 -12.95 6.61
N GLN A 224 -0.74 -13.61 6.48
CA GLN A 224 -0.19 -14.56 7.46
C GLN A 224 0.91 -13.96 8.34
N GLY A 225 1.32 -12.72 8.07
CA GLY A 225 2.34 -12.04 8.84
C GLY A 225 2.86 -10.81 8.13
N ARG A 226 3.82 -10.14 8.75
CA ARG A 226 4.48 -8.96 8.17
C ARG A 226 5.91 -8.81 8.68
N ALA A 227 6.73 -8.11 7.92
CA ALA A 227 8.02 -7.60 8.35
C ALA A 227 8.00 -6.06 8.32
N THR A 228 8.40 -5.41 9.42
CA THR A 228 8.39 -3.95 9.53
C THR A 228 9.67 -3.34 8.98
N ILE A 229 9.54 -2.13 8.41
CA ILE A 229 10.63 -1.31 7.89
C ILE A 229 10.59 0.02 8.65
N GLU A 230 11.68 0.32 9.34
CA GLU A 230 11.83 1.54 10.13
C GLU A 230 12.28 2.72 9.26
N GLY A 231 11.86 3.92 9.67
CA GLY A 231 12.22 5.19 9.03
C GLY A 231 11.01 5.92 8.47
N ALA A 232 10.83 7.18 8.86
CA ALA A 232 9.71 8.01 8.41
C ALA A 232 9.75 8.31 6.90
N ASN A 233 10.93 8.21 6.30
CA ASN A 233 11.19 8.46 4.89
C ASN A 233 11.49 7.17 4.10
N ALA A 234 11.21 5.98 4.64
CA ALA A 234 11.60 4.74 3.98
C ALA A 234 10.84 4.47 2.67
N TYR A 235 9.53 4.78 2.60
CA TYR A 235 8.65 4.59 1.44
C TYR A 235 9.06 3.45 0.50
N PRO A 236 8.88 2.20 0.96
CA PRO A 236 9.32 1.04 0.21
C PRO A 236 8.51 0.94 -1.09
N GLU A 237 9.16 0.56 -2.18
CA GLU A 237 8.50 0.49 -3.49
C GLU A 237 8.76 -0.87 -4.13
N GLY A 238 10.03 -1.14 -4.49
CA GLY A 238 10.45 -2.41 -5.10
C GLY A 238 10.69 -3.53 -4.08
N ILE A 239 10.45 -4.78 -4.49
CA ILE A 239 10.88 -5.98 -3.77
C ILE A 239 11.40 -7.06 -4.72
N ALA A 240 12.43 -7.79 -4.30
CA ALA A 240 12.89 -9.00 -4.95
C ALA A 240 13.34 -10.04 -3.92
N VAL A 241 13.21 -11.32 -4.26
CA VAL A 241 13.66 -12.43 -3.41
C VAL A 241 14.85 -13.10 -4.08
N ASP A 242 15.94 -13.30 -3.34
CA ASP A 242 17.06 -14.10 -3.82
C ASP A 242 16.64 -15.58 -3.80
N PRO A 243 16.51 -16.26 -4.95
CA PRO A 243 16.04 -17.64 -4.99
C PRO A 243 17.01 -18.62 -4.31
N ARG A 244 18.29 -18.26 -4.15
CA ARG A 244 19.32 -19.11 -3.56
C ARG A 244 19.22 -19.18 -2.03
N THR A 245 18.78 -18.09 -1.41
CA THR A 245 18.75 -17.93 0.06
C THR A 245 17.32 -17.77 0.60
N GLY A 246 16.40 -17.28 -0.23
CA GLY A 246 15.07 -16.80 0.13
C GLY A 246 15.07 -15.54 0.98
N ILE A 247 16.18 -14.79 1.02
CA ILE A 247 16.19 -13.45 1.60
C ILE A 247 15.47 -12.52 0.65
N ALA A 248 14.55 -11.71 1.17
CA ALA A 248 13.90 -10.66 0.40
C ALA A 248 14.67 -9.34 0.55
N TYR A 249 14.70 -8.55 -0.52
CA TYR A 249 15.32 -7.22 -0.58
C TYR A 249 14.25 -6.22 -0.99
N VAL A 250 14.20 -5.08 -0.30
CA VAL A 250 13.18 -4.04 -0.49
C VAL A 250 13.87 -2.69 -0.71
N GLY A 251 13.42 -1.95 -1.71
CA GLY A 251 13.98 -0.64 -2.07
C GLY A 251 13.16 0.52 -1.55
N SER A 252 13.83 1.60 -1.16
CA SER A 252 13.24 2.89 -0.82
C SER A 252 13.17 3.80 -2.03
N SER A 253 11.97 4.29 -2.37
CA SER A 253 11.75 5.23 -3.48
C SER A 253 12.28 6.65 -3.20
N THR A 254 12.48 7.02 -1.95
CA THR A 254 12.81 8.37 -1.49
C THR A 254 14.25 8.53 -1.04
N GLU A 255 14.84 7.49 -0.44
CA GLU A 255 16.19 7.54 0.12
C GLU A 255 17.15 6.58 -0.58
N GLY A 256 16.67 5.77 -1.54
CA GLY A 256 17.47 4.78 -2.28
C GLY A 256 18.08 3.69 -1.41
N HIS A 257 17.62 3.57 -0.16
CA HIS A 257 18.03 2.53 0.77
C HIS A 257 17.59 1.16 0.25
N LEU A 258 18.43 0.15 0.49
CA LEU A 258 18.05 -1.25 0.35
C LEU A 258 17.93 -1.85 1.74
N TYR A 259 16.82 -2.53 1.99
CA TYR A 259 16.58 -3.33 3.18
C TYR A 259 16.60 -4.81 2.82
N ARG A 260 16.92 -5.67 3.79
CA ARG A 260 16.81 -7.11 3.67
C ARG A 260 15.88 -7.67 4.75
N ILE A 261 15.10 -8.68 4.39
CA ILE A 261 14.23 -9.42 5.29
C ILE A 261 14.69 -10.87 5.25
N ALA A 262 15.34 -11.32 6.32
CA ALA A 262 15.74 -12.72 6.44
C ALA A 262 14.51 -13.61 6.67
N ARG A 263 14.62 -14.90 6.33
CA ARG A 263 13.52 -15.84 6.52
C ARG A 263 13.10 -15.90 7.99
N GLY A 264 11.81 -15.72 8.25
CA GLY A 264 11.22 -15.81 9.59
C GLY A 264 11.40 -14.57 10.48
N THR A 265 12.06 -13.52 10.01
CA THR A 265 12.17 -12.27 10.79
C THR A 265 10.94 -11.39 10.59
N GLN A 266 10.57 -10.65 11.65
CA GLN A 266 9.46 -9.69 11.63
C GLN A 266 9.94 -8.25 11.44
N LYS A 267 11.24 -8.04 11.27
CA LYS A 267 11.87 -6.74 11.08
C LYS A 267 12.86 -6.82 9.93
N ALA A 268 12.81 -5.83 9.06
CA ALA A 268 13.78 -5.63 8.00
C ALA A 268 15.02 -4.94 8.55
N GLU A 269 16.19 -5.35 8.06
CA GLU A 269 17.46 -4.71 8.37
C GLU A 269 17.90 -3.87 7.19
N ARG A 270 18.51 -2.71 7.47
CA ARG A 270 19.11 -1.91 6.41
C ARG A 270 20.34 -2.65 5.86
N PHE A 271 20.29 -3.01 4.58
CA PHE A 271 21.35 -3.73 3.88
C PHE A 271 22.36 -2.79 3.24
N GLN A 272 21.89 -1.72 2.60
CA GLN A 272 22.74 -0.72 1.95
C GLN A 272 22.11 0.66 2.07
N LEU A 273 22.89 1.65 2.49
CA LEU A 273 22.47 3.06 2.45
C LEU A 273 22.34 3.52 1.01
N GLY A 274 21.29 4.26 0.69
CA GLY A 274 21.18 4.99 -0.57
C GLY A 274 22.12 6.20 -0.62
N GLY A 275 22.04 6.97 -1.70
CA GLY A 275 22.99 8.05 -1.98
C GLY A 275 24.32 7.57 -2.57
N SER A 276 24.50 6.26 -2.76
CA SER A 276 25.53 5.74 -3.67
C SER A 276 25.26 6.21 -5.11
N PRO A 277 26.27 6.30 -5.98
CA PRO A 277 26.08 6.65 -7.39
C PRO A 277 24.95 5.81 -8.03
N GLY A 278 24.00 6.48 -8.70
CA GLY A 278 22.84 5.84 -9.33
C GLY A 278 21.78 5.24 -8.39
N ARG A 279 21.80 5.57 -7.08
CA ARG A 279 20.80 5.05 -6.13
C ARG A 279 20.31 6.13 -5.15
N GLN A 280 19.74 7.20 -5.70
CA GLN A 280 18.93 8.18 -4.95
C GLN A 280 17.50 7.69 -4.72
N ALA A 281 17.02 6.79 -5.58
CA ALA A 281 15.78 6.03 -5.43
C ALA A 281 16.07 4.56 -5.76
N ALA A 282 15.30 3.65 -5.17
CA ALA A 282 15.33 2.22 -5.44
C ALA A 282 13.89 1.74 -5.66
N LEU A 283 13.49 1.67 -6.93
CA LEU A 283 12.15 1.27 -7.37
C LEU A 283 12.14 -0.22 -7.74
N GLY A 284 11.48 -0.57 -8.84
CA GLY A 284 11.38 -1.93 -9.35
C GLY A 284 12.72 -2.64 -9.44
N MET A 285 12.74 -3.89 -8.99
CA MET A 285 13.96 -4.65 -8.79
C MET A 285 13.77 -6.15 -9.00
N LYS A 286 14.87 -6.83 -9.33
CA LYS A 286 14.93 -8.30 -9.49
C LYS A 286 16.31 -8.84 -9.10
N VAL A 287 16.34 -10.04 -8.54
CA VAL A 287 17.58 -10.77 -8.26
C VAL A 287 17.83 -11.78 -9.37
N ASP A 288 19.03 -11.78 -9.93
CA ASP A 288 19.44 -12.79 -10.91
C ASP A 288 20.06 -14.03 -10.25
N GLY A 289 20.27 -15.08 -11.05
CA GLY A 289 20.84 -16.35 -10.58
C GLY A 289 22.28 -16.26 -10.06
N ASN A 290 22.99 -15.15 -10.31
CA ASN A 290 24.35 -14.92 -9.83
C ASN A 290 24.37 -14.18 -8.49
N GLY A 291 23.21 -13.85 -7.91
CA GLY A 291 23.14 -13.10 -6.68
C GLY A 291 23.35 -11.60 -6.85
N ARG A 292 23.05 -11.06 -8.03
CA ARG A 292 23.05 -9.62 -8.25
C ARG A 292 21.63 -9.09 -8.21
N LEU A 293 21.44 -8.00 -7.47
CA LEU A 293 20.19 -7.25 -7.45
C LEU A 293 20.25 -6.12 -8.47
N TRP A 294 19.31 -6.12 -9.40
CA TRP A 294 19.10 -5.09 -10.40
C TRP A 294 18.02 -4.14 -9.90
N VAL A 295 18.29 -2.83 -9.89
CA VAL A 295 17.41 -1.83 -9.27
C VAL A 295 17.19 -0.67 -10.23
N ALA A 296 15.94 -0.38 -10.56
CA ALA A 296 15.57 0.79 -11.34
C ALA A 296 15.57 2.05 -10.47
N GLY A 297 16.12 3.13 -11.02
CA GLY A 297 16.34 4.39 -10.31
C GLY A 297 15.25 5.45 -10.52
N GLY A 298 14.17 5.15 -11.25
CA GLY A 298 13.09 6.10 -11.51
C GLY A 298 13.56 7.32 -12.27
N ALA A 299 13.27 8.49 -11.71
CA ALA A 299 13.63 9.80 -12.25
C ALA A 299 15.15 10.06 -12.30
N THR A 300 15.96 9.26 -11.60
CA THR A 300 17.43 9.36 -11.72
C THR A 300 17.95 8.87 -13.06
N ASP A 301 17.11 8.17 -13.83
CA ASP A 301 17.43 7.57 -15.12
C ASP A 301 18.66 6.65 -15.05
N THR A 302 18.64 5.75 -14.06
CA THR A 302 19.70 4.76 -13.86
C THR A 302 19.14 3.37 -13.57
N VAL A 303 19.96 2.36 -13.86
CA VAL A 303 19.80 1.01 -13.32
C VAL A 303 21.08 0.66 -12.56
N ALA A 304 20.96 0.42 -11.26
CA ALA A 304 22.07 -0.02 -10.42
C ALA A 304 22.10 -1.55 -10.33
N VAL A 305 23.31 -2.12 -10.29
CA VAL A 305 23.54 -3.55 -10.08
C VAL A 305 24.33 -3.71 -8.79
N VAL A 306 23.77 -4.41 -7.81
CA VAL A 306 24.36 -4.60 -6.49
C VAL A 306 24.67 -6.07 -6.26
N ASP A 307 25.88 -6.36 -5.80
CA ASP A 307 26.25 -7.69 -5.34
C ASP A 307 25.63 -7.96 -3.96
N LEU A 308 24.83 -9.02 -3.84
CA LEU A 308 24.13 -9.32 -2.60
C LEU A 308 25.03 -9.88 -1.50
N GLN A 309 26.23 -10.37 -1.85
CA GLN A 309 27.18 -10.91 -0.87
C GLN A 309 27.99 -9.79 -0.20
N SER A 310 28.60 -8.91 -1.00
CA SER A 310 29.47 -7.83 -0.51
C SER A 310 28.73 -6.50 -0.25
N ALA A 311 27.47 -6.39 -0.71
CA ALA A 311 26.74 -5.12 -0.79
C ALA A 311 27.44 -4.05 -1.66
N ALA A 312 28.36 -4.44 -2.54
CA ALA A 312 29.02 -3.51 -3.46
C ALA A 312 28.10 -3.17 -4.65
N THR A 313 28.11 -1.90 -5.07
CA THR A 313 27.49 -1.52 -6.35
C THR A 313 28.46 -1.89 -7.47
N LEU A 314 28.10 -2.92 -8.25
CA LEU A 314 28.92 -3.47 -9.34
C LEU A 314 28.86 -2.59 -10.60
N ALA A 315 27.71 -2.00 -10.88
CA ALA A 315 27.51 -1.14 -12.04
C ALA A 315 26.41 -0.10 -11.77
N VAL A 316 26.55 1.05 -12.45
CA VAL A 316 25.51 2.07 -12.59
C VAL A 316 25.36 2.32 -14.07
N ILE A 317 24.19 1.97 -14.60
CA ILE A 317 23.90 2.05 -16.03
C ILE A 317 23.02 3.27 -16.22
N GLU A 318 23.57 4.28 -16.88
CA GLU A 318 22.84 5.53 -17.10
C GLU A 318 21.99 5.47 -18.37
N GLY A 319 20.75 5.97 -18.25
CA GLY A 319 19.91 6.26 -19.40
C GLY A 319 20.31 7.56 -20.10
N PRO A 320 19.77 7.78 -21.30
CA PRO A 320 20.04 9.00 -22.06
C PRO A 320 19.46 10.22 -21.34
N LYS A 321 20.24 11.31 -21.31
CA LYS A 321 19.84 12.57 -20.65
C LYS A 321 18.90 13.40 -21.52
N ASP A 322 17.83 12.78 -21.97
CA ASP A 322 16.80 13.35 -22.83
C ASP A 322 15.38 13.11 -22.30
N GLY A 323 14.51 14.08 -22.55
CA GLY A 323 13.12 14.02 -22.13
C GLY A 323 12.93 13.90 -20.61
N GLN A 324 11.72 13.49 -20.21
CA GLN A 324 11.40 13.19 -18.83
C GLN A 324 11.51 11.67 -18.64
N ALA A 325 12.59 11.20 -18.04
CA ALA A 325 12.84 9.79 -17.75
C ALA A 325 12.11 9.33 -16.49
N PHE A 326 11.64 8.07 -16.50
CA PHE A 326 11.28 7.37 -15.27
C PHE A 326 11.40 5.85 -15.47
N LEU A 327 12.62 5.33 -15.28
CA LEU A 327 12.87 3.89 -15.34
C LEU A 327 12.23 3.22 -14.12
N ASN A 328 11.14 2.47 -14.34
CA ASN A 328 10.23 2.11 -13.26
C ASN A 328 10.44 0.69 -12.77
N ASP A 329 10.22 -0.30 -13.64
CA ASP A 329 10.21 -1.70 -13.24
C ASP A 329 11.06 -2.58 -14.16
N ILE A 330 11.53 -3.72 -13.62
CA ILE A 330 12.52 -4.59 -14.27
C ILE A 330 11.98 -6.02 -14.37
N ALA A 331 12.12 -6.62 -15.54
CA ALA A 331 11.96 -8.06 -15.76
C ALA A 331 13.29 -8.69 -16.20
N LEU A 332 13.69 -9.79 -15.57
CA LEU A 332 14.87 -10.56 -15.99
C LEU A 332 14.46 -11.71 -16.89
N ALA A 333 15.14 -11.81 -18.03
CA ALA A 333 15.15 -12.95 -18.93
C ALA A 333 16.57 -13.54 -18.97
N PRO A 334 16.78 -14.75 -19.51
CA PRO A 334 18.07 -15.45 -19.42
C PRO A 334 19.30 -14.66 -19.90
N GLN A 335 19.13 -13.77 -20.90
CA GLN A 335 20.24 -12.99 -21.49
C GLN A 335 20.09 -11.48 -21.31
N HIS A 336 18.91 -11.01 -20.92
CA HIS A 336 18.60 -9.58 -20.90
C HIS A 336 17.72 -9.21 -19.71
N ALA A 337 17.93 -8.01 -19.18
CA ALA A 337 16.98 -7.32 -18.33
C ALA A 337 16.17 -6.37 -19.22
N TYR A 338 14.85 -6.34 -19.05
CA TYR A 338 13.96 -5.40 -19.71
C TYR A 338 13.45 -4.39 -18.70
N VAL A 339 13.49 -3.11 -19.05
CA VAL A 339 13.21 -2.01 -18.13
C VAL A 339 12.16 -1.09 -18.73
N THR A 340 11.03 -0.95 -18.04
CA THR A 340 9.97 -0.02 -18.46
C THR A 340 10.37 1.41 -18.19
N ASP A 341 9.99 2.30 -19.10
CA ASP A 341 9.98 3.74 -18.85
C ASP A 341 8.54 4.24 -18.86
N SER A 342 8.13 4.82 -17.74
CA SER A 342 6.74 5.24 -17.55
C SER A 342 6.37 6.51 -18.32
N PHE A 343 7.35 7.30 -18.76
CA PHE A 343 7.10 8.57 -19.45
C PHE A 343 7.65 8.59 -20.88
N ARG A 344 8.81 7.97 -21.13
CA ARG A 344 9.35 7.81 -22.48
C ARG A 344 8.72 6.58 -23.15
N PRO A 345 8.20 6.67 -24.39
CA PRO A 345 7.56 5.55 -25.08
C PRO A 345 8.60 4.58 -25.66
N VAL A 346 9.40 3.98 -24.79
CA VAL A 346 10.46 3.04 -25.10
C VAL A 346 10.52 1.95 -24.04
N LEU A 347 10.71 0.72 -24.48
CA LEU A 347 11.11 -0.38 -23.60
C LEU A 347 12.61 -0.61 -23.79
N TRP A 348 13.35 -0.46 -22.70
CA TRP A 348 14.80 -0.61 -22.71
C TRP A 348 15.20 -2.07 -22.48
N ARG A 349 16.38 -2.45 -22.95
CA ARG A 349 17.03 -3.70 -22.53
C ARG A 349 18.48 -3.50 -22.13
N ILE A 350 18.98 -4.41 -21.31
CA ILE A 350 20.37 -4.48 -20.85
C ILE A 350 20.84 -5.93 -20.95
N ALA A 351 22.03 -6.17 -21.50
CA ALA A 351 22.63 -7.50 -21.48
C ALA A 351 23.04 -7.91 -20.05
N THR A 352 22.66 -9.11 -19.61
CA THR A 352 22.92 -9.58 -18.23
C THR A 352 24.11 -10.54 -18.13
N ALA A 353 24.65 -11.00 -19.27
CA ALA A 353 25.76 -11.94 -19.30
C ALA A 353 27.02 -11.36 -18.62
N PRO A 354 27.80 -12.17 -17.87
CA PRO A 354 29.05 -11.72 -17.29
C PRO A 354 30.00 -11.14 -18.34
N GLY A 355 30.57 -9.96 -18.08
CA GLY A 355 31.49 -9.28 -19.00
C GLY A 355 30.82 -8.57 -20.18
N ALA A 356 29.49 -8.69 -20.36
CA ALA A 356 28.79 -7.90 -21.34
C ALA A 356 28.82 -6.39 -20.97
N PRO A 357 28.95 -5.48 -21.94
CA PRO A 357 28.82 -4.05 -21.67
C PRO A 357 27.43 -3.76 -21.09
N ALA A 358 27.43 -3.13 -19.92
CA ALA A 358 26.20 -2.74 -19.24
C ALA A 358 25.72 -1.39 -19.80
N ALA A 359 24.80 -1.42 -20.77
CA ALA A 359 24.24 -0.23 -21.41
C ALA A 359 22.72 -0.40 -21.61
N LEU A 360 21.99 0.71 -21.50
CA LEU A 360 20.57 0.77 -21.85
C LEU A 360 20.43 0.89 -23.37
N GLU A 361 19.97 -0.19 -24.01
CA GLU A 361 19.62 -0.19 -25.42
C GLU A 361 18.13 0.15 -25.59
N PRO A 362 17.77 1.10 -26.48
CA PRO A 362 16.38 1.40 -26.82
C PRO A 362 15.79 0.27 -27.67
N TRP A 363 15.45 -0.84 -27.02
CA TRP A 363 15.14 -2.10 -27.69
C TRP A 363 13.84 -2.05 -28.51
N LEU A 364 12.80 -1.40 -27.98
CA LEU A 364 11.52 -1.29 -28.65
C LEU A 364 10.97 0.13 -28.51
N ASP A 365 10.80 0.80 -29.65
CA ASP A 365 10.10 2.07 -29.75
C ASP A 365 8.57 1.83 -29.72
N LEU A 366 7.96 2.19 -28.59
CA LEU A 366 6.55 1.90 -28.34
C LEU A 366 5.61 2.76 -29.18
N ARG A 367 6.10 3.86 -29.78
CA ARG A 367 5.33 4.69 -30.72
C ARG A 367 4.93 3.91 -31.98
N ASN A 368 5.71 2.90 -32.35
CA ASN A 368 5.49 2.06 -33.52
C ASN A 368 4.67 0.80 -33.19
N THR A 369 4.12 0.71 -31.99
CA THR A 369 3.31 -0.43 -31.52
C THR A 369 1.86 -0.01 -31.34
N PRO A 370 0.92 -0.91 -31.03
CA PRO A 370 -0.45 -0.53 -30.67
C PRO A 370 -0.57 0.23 -29.34
N ILE A 371 0.48 0.25 -28.50
CA ILE A 371 0.45 0.95 -27.21
C ILE A 371 0.32 2.47 -27.45
N ARG A 372 -0.54 3.12 -26.67
CA ARG A 372 -0.78 4.57 -26.77
C ARG A 372 -0.40 5.24 -25.45
N TYR A 373 0.81 5.80 -25.41
CA TYR A 373 1.28 6.56 -24.25
C TYR A 373 0.43 7.82 -24.05
N ARG A 374 -0.02 8.04 -22.81
CA ARG A 374 -0.76 9.22 -22.38
C ARG A 374 0.24 10.27 -21.87
N PRO A 375 0.29 11.47 -22.47
CA PRO A 375 1.17 12.54 -22.00
C PRO A 375 0.90 12.90 -20.54
N ASN A 376 1.96 13.18 -19.77
CA ASN A 376 1.90 13.60 -18.36
C ASN A 376 1.21 12.60 -17.41
N GLN A 377 1.12 11.32 -17.81
CA GLN A 377 0.59 10.24 -16.99
C GLN A 377 1.59 9.08 -16.95
N MET A 378 1.52 8.27 -15.89
CA MET A 378 2.33 7.06 -15.78
C MET A 378 1.83 6.02 -16.80
N ASN A 379 2.70 5.54 -17.71
CA ASN A 379 2.33 4.57 -18.76
C ASN A 379 2.78 3.15 -18.42
N LEU A 380 3.58 2.49 -19.27
CA LEU A 380 4.06 1.14 -18.95
C LEU A 380 4.80 1.19 -17.62
N ASN A 381 4.37 0.33 -16.71
CA ASN A 381 4.84 0.31 -15.35
C ASN A 381 5.36 -1.09 -15.02
N GLY A 382 4.60 -1.91 -14.30
CA GLY A 382 5.07 -3.24 -13.93
C GLY A 382 5.26 -4.15 -15.12
N ILE A 383 6.31 -4.96 -15.05
CA ILE A 383 6.72 -5.88 -16.10
C ILE A 383 7.19 -7.22 -15.52
N VAL A 384 6.84 -8.31 -16.19
CA VAL A 384 7.33 -9.68 -15.91
C VAL A 384 7.72 -10.38 -17.20
N ALA A 385 8.65 -11.33 -17.10
CA ALA A 385 9.05 -12.20 -18.20
C ALA A 385 8.56 -13.63 -17.96
N SER A 386 8.30 -14.37 -19.04
CA SER A 386 8.15 -15.82 -18.97
C SER A 386 9.48 -16.47 -18.57
N ASP A 387 9.41 -17.67 -17.97
CA ASP A 387 10.62 -18.40 -17.52
C ASP A 387 11.62 -18.65 -18.65
N ASP A 388 11.13 -18.88 -19.88
CA ASP A 388 11.94 -19.06 -21.07
C ASP A 388 12.43 -17.74 -21.69
N GLY A 389 11.99 -16.60 -21.16
CA GLY A 389 12.32 -15.26 -21.63
C GLY A 389 11.76 -14.91 -23.01
N ARG A 390 10.86 -15.72 -23.59
CA ARG A 390 10.30 -15.49 -24.93
C ARG A 390 9.19 -14.44 -24.95
N ARG A 391 8.55 -14.18 -23.80
CA ARG A 391 7.44 -13.24 -23.68
C ARG A 391 7.62 -12.33 -22.48
N LEU A 392 7.16 -11.10 -22.62
CA LEU A 392 6.99 -10.15 -21.54
C LEU A 392 5.50 -9.84 -21.39
N LEU A 393 5.08 -9.57 -20.16
CA LEU A 393 3.82 -8.89 -19.86
C LEU A 393 4.14 -7.57 -19.18
N ALA A 394 3.53 -6.49 -19.65
CA ALA A 394 3.63 -5.18 -19.03
C ALA A 394 2.24 -4.56 -18.86
N VAL A 395 1.97 -3.98 -17.69
CA VAL A 395 0.74 -3.22 -17.45
C VAL A 395 0.97 -1.74 -17.77
N GLN A 396 0.01 -1.13 -18.44
CA GLN A 396 -0.02 0.32 -18.61
C GLN A 396 -0.86 0.95 -17.50
N HIS A 397 -0.21 1.60 -16.54
CA HIS A 397 -0.84 2.13 -15.33
C HIS A 397 -2.05 3.03 -15.62
N ALA A 398 -1.90 4.01 -16.52
CA ALA A 398 -2.95 4.96 -16.86
C ALA A 398 -4.22 4.35 -17.48
N THR A 399 -4.11 3.23 -18.20
CA THR A 399 -5.25 2.63 -18.92
C THR A 399 -5.72 1.32 -18.31
N GLY A 400 -4.87 0.64 -17.54
CA GLY A 400 -5.11 -0.71 -17.04
C GLY A 400 -4.98 -1.79 -18.09
N GLN A 401 -4.49 -1.46 -19.29
CA GLN A 401 -4.28 -2.45 -20.35
C GLN A 401 -3.05 -3.29 -20.04
N LEU A 402 -3.16 -4.59 -20.29
CA LEU A 402 -2.06 -5.53 -20.19
C LEU A 402 -1.53 -5.85 -21.59
N TRP A 403 -0.22 -5.77 -21.77
CA TRP A 403 0.42 -5.92 -23.07
C TRP A 403 1.35 -7.11 -23.07
N ARG A 404 1.16 -8.02 -24.04
CA ARG A 404 2.07 -9.12 -24.34
C ARG A 404 3.07 -8.66 -25.39
N ILE A 405 4.36 -8.88 -25.13
CA ILE A 405 5.46 -8.51 -26.02
C ILE A 405 6.33 -9.75 -26.27
N ASP A 406 6.49 -10.15 -27.52
CA ASP A 406 7.39 -11.23 -27.91
C ASP A 406 8.84 -10.73 -28.01
N THR A 407 9.78 -11.39 -27.35
CA THR A 407 11.16 -10.88 -27.22
C THR A 407 12.03 -11.14 -28.45
N ALA A 408 11.61 -12.04 -29.35
CA ALA A 408 12.34 -12.34 -30.57
C ALA A 408 11.86 -11.46 -31.73
N THR A 409 10.55 -11.41 -31.94
CA THR A 409 9.90 -10.69 -33.04
C THR A 409 9.63 -9.23 -32.73
N ARG A 410 9.54 -8.87 -31.44
CA ARG A 410 9.07 -7.57 -30.95
C ARG A 410 7.60 -7.30 -31.22
N ASP A 411 6.83 -8.34 -31.55
CA ASP A 411 5.38 -8.23 -31.74
C ASP A 411 4.71 -7.84 -30.42
N VAL A 412 3.83 -6.85 -30.49
CA VAL A 412 3.08 -6.32 -29.34
C VAL A 412 1.59 -6.50 -29.57
N ALA A 413 0.93 -7.16 -28.62
CA ALA A 413 -0.52 -7.36 -28.65
C ALA A 413 -1.12 -7.09 -27.27
N GLU A 414 -2.32 -6.51 -27.25
CA GLU A 414 -3.11 -6.37 -26.02
C GLU A 414 -3.59 -7.76 -25.56
N VAL A 415 -3.47 -8.02 -24.27
CA VAL A 415 -4.08 -9.18 -23.62
C VAL A 415 -5.55 -8.88 -23.40
N ARG A 416 -6.45 -9.65 -24.03
CA ARG A 416 -7.89 -9.46 -23.85
C ARG A 416 -8.29 -9.87 -22.43
N LEU A 417 -8.80 -8.91 -21.65
CA LEU A 417 -9.19 -9.14 -20.25
C LEU A 417 -10.70 -9.25 -20.08
N GLU A 418 -11.12 -10.29 -19.37
CA GLU A 418 -12.50 -10.48 -18.89
C GLU A 418 -12.57 -10.20 -17.38
N GLY A 419 -13.70 -9.67 -16.89
CA GLY A 419 -13.96 -9.46 -15.46
C GLY A 419 -13.54 -8.08 -14.90
N GLY A 420 -13.25 -7.12 -15.77
CA GLY A 420 -12.99 -5.72 -15.43
C GLY A 420 -11.59 -5.24 -15.86
N ASP A 421 -11.22 -4.03 -15.41
CA ASP A 421 -9.92 -3.42 -15.71
C ASP A 421 -8.87 -3.63 -14.61
N LEU A 422 -7.62 -3.30 -14.97
CA LEU A 422 -6.45 -3.25 -14.11
C LEU A 422 -5.89 -1.82 -14.00
N ARG A 423 -6.73 -0.78 -14.12
CA ARG A 423 -6.27 0.62 -14.06
C ARG A 423 -5.58 0.88 -12.72
N ASP A 424 -4.57 1.73 -12.71
CA ASP A 424 -3.69 1.94 -11.55
C ASP A 424 -2.88 0.69 -11.16
N GLY A 425 -2.73 -0.24 -12.12
CA GLY A 425 -1.84 -1.39 -12.00
C GLY A 425 -0.38 -0.96 -11.95
N ASP A 426 0.37 -1.57 -11.05
CA ASP A 426 1.75 -1.25 -10.74
C ASP A 426 2.58 -2.53 -10.87
N GLY A 427 3.15 -3.05 -9.77
CA GLY A 427 3.90 -4.30 -9.80
C GLY A 427 3.12 -5.51 -10.33
N LEU A 428 3.84 -6.40 -11.02
CA LEU A 428 3.34 -7.65 -11.56
C LEU A 428 4.12 -8.85 -11.00
N VAL A 429 3.44 -9.95 -10.69
CA VAL A 429 4.07 -11.21 -10.26
C VAL A 429 3.40 -12.41 -10.92
N LEU A 430 4.21 -13.27 -11.55
CA LEU A 430 3.77 -14.59 -11.98
C LEU A 430 3.97 -15.59 -10.84
N ALA A 431 2.86 -16.14 -10.32
CA ALA A 431 2.87 -17.24 -9.36
C ALA A 431 2.94 -18.62 -10.07
N GLY A 432 2.74 -18.63 -11.39
CA GLY A 432 2.88 -19.77 -12.28
C GLY A 432 2.66 -19.35 -13.74
N PRO A 433 2.75 -20.28 -14.71
CA PRO A 433 2.73 -19.95 -16.15
C PRO A 433 1.51 -19.18 -16.65
N GLY A 434 0.38 -19.29 -15.94
CA GLY A 434 -0.85 -18.57 -16.25
C GLY A 434 -1.52 -17.95 -15.03
N ASP A 435 -0.80 -17.73 -13.93
CA ASP A 435 -1.35 -17.15 -12.71
C ASP A 435 -0.64 -15.84 -12.37
N LEU A 436 -1.24 -14.73 -12.80
CA LEU A 436 -0.69 -13.39 -12.66
C LEU A 436 -1.35 -12.65 -11.51
N TYR A 437 -0.54 -12.02 -10.66
CA TYR A 437 -0.98 -11.08 -9.65
C TYR A 437 -0.58 -9.67 -10.05
N VAL A 438 -1.52 -8.74 -9.93
CA VAL A 438 -1.37 -7.33 -10.26
C VAL A 438 -1.64 -6.50 -9.01
N MET A 439 -0.67 -5.72 -8.57
CA MET A 439 -0.84 -4.77 -7.48
C MET A 439 -1.54 -3.52 -8.01
N ARG A 440 -2.64 -3.11 -7.37
CA ARG A 440 -3.36 -1.87 -7.71
C ARG A 440 -3.32 -0.91 -6.52
N ASN A 441 -2.34 -0.02 -6.52
CA ASN A 441 -1.99 0.72 -5.31
C ASN A 441 -3.14 1.60 -4.81
N ALA A 442 -3.69 2.44 -5.68
CA ALA A 442 -4.75 3.39 -5.35
C ALA A 442 -6.06 2.70 -4.91
N ASN A 443 -6.21 1.42 -5.25
CA ASN A 443 -7.37 0.61 -4.90
C ASN A 443 -7.15 -0.27 -3.65
N ASN A 444 -5.94 -0.29 -3.07
CA ASN A 444 -5.56 -1.16 -1.96
C ASN A 444 -5.91 -2.64 -2.19
N GLU A 445 -5.62 -3.16 -3.38
CA GLU A 445 -5.96 -4.53 -3.75
C GLU A 445 -4.89 -5.23 -4.57
N LEU A 446 -4.91 -6.56 -4.52
CA LEU A 446 -4.21 -7.44 -5.44
C LEU A 446 -5.25 -8.10 -6.34
N VAL A 447 -5.00 -8.10 -7.66
CA VAL A 447 -5.89 -8.74 -8.63
C VAL A 447 -5.22 -9.98 -9.18
N ARG A 448 -5.87 -11.14 -9.03
CA ARG A 448 -5.44 -12.40 -9.62
C ARG A 448 -6.08 -12.56 -10.99
N VAL A 449 -5.26 -12.79 -12.01
CA VAL A 449 -5.65 -12.97 -13.40
C VAL A 449 -5.20 -14.36 -13.85
N ALA A 450 -6.16 -15.19 -14.24
CA ALA A 450 -5.88 -16.45 -14.92
C ALA A 450 -5.64 -16.17 -16.40
N LEU A 451 -4.42 -16.37 -16.88
CA LEU A 451 -4.02 -16.13 -18.26
C LEU A 451 -4.20 -17.40 -19.11
N ALA A 452 -4.55 -17.21 -20.38
CA ALA A 452 -4.41 -18.26 -21.39
C ALA A 452 -2.93 -18.67 -21.53
N GLY A 453 -2.64 -19.91 -21.92
CA GLY A 453 -1.26 -20.42 -21.99
C GLY A 453 -0.33 -19.67 -22.95
N ASP A 454 -0.88 -18.94 -23.91
CA ASP A 454 -0.13 -18.06 -24.81
C ASP A 454 -0.12 -16.58 -24.36
N TRP A 455 -0.81 -16.25 -23.27
CA TRP A 455 -1.06 -14.90 -22.76
C TRP A 455 -1.81 -13.97 -23.74
N SER A 456 -2.58 -14.51 -24.69
CA SER A 456 -3.42 -13.68 -25.58
C SER A 456 -4.68 -13.14 -24.89
N SER A 457 -5.12 -13.81 -23.83
CA SER A 457 -6.25 -13.39 -23.01
C SER A 457 -6.02 -13.72 -21.54
N GLY A 458 -6.82 -13.12 -20.68
CA GLY A 458 -6.88 -13.42 -19.26
C GLY A 458 -8.25 -13.11 -18.67
N ARG A 459 -8.57 -13.74 -17.54
CA ARG A 459 -9.78 -13.50 -16.78
C ARG A 459 -9.42 -13.11 -15.36
N ILE A 460 -9.97 -12.01 -14.87
CA ILE A 460 -9.88 -11.66 -13.46
C ILE A 460 -10.67 -12.70 -12.67
N VAL A 461 -9.97 -13.50 -11.87
CA VAL A 461 -10.56 -14.59 -11.08
C VAL A 461 -10.74 -14.20 -9.63
N GLN A 462 -9.99 -13.19 -9.13
CA GLN A 462 -10.09 -12.75 -7.76
C GLN A 462 -9.60 -11.31 -7.60
N ARG A 463 -10.27 -10.55 -6.72
CA ARG A 463 -9.77 -9.29 -6.17
C ARG A 463 -9.58 -9.48 -4.67
N LEU A 464 -8.34 -9.45 -4.24
CA LEU A 464 -7.94 -9.60 -2.84
C LEU A 464 -7.87 -8.21 -2.22
N ARG A 465 -8.74 -7.96 -1.24
CA ARG A 465 -8.72 -6.76 -0.42
C ARG A 465 -8.52 -7.17 1.03
N ASP A 466 -7.67 -6.43 1.71
CA ASP A 466 -7.49 -6.55 3.16
C ASP A 466 -7.22 -5.15 3.70
N PRO A 467 -7.83 -4.73 4.81
CA PRO A 467 -7.58 -3.42 5.40
C PRO A 467 -6.11 -3.14 5.77
N ARG A 468 -5.27 -4.17 5.88
CA ARG A 468 -3.83 -4.02 6.09
C ARG A 468 -3.06 -3.67 4.82
N LEU A 469 -3.66 -3.77 3.64
CA LEU A 469 -3.07 -3.24 2.40
C LEU A 469 -3.12 -1.71 2.43
N LYS A 470 -1.95 -1.09 2.35
CA LYS A 470 -1.75 0.35 2.48
C LYS A 470 -0.95 0.84 1.26
N TYR A 471 -1.68 1.09 0.18
CA TYR A 471 -1.14 1.49 -1.11
C TYR A 471 -0.05 0.50 -1.60
N PRO A 472 -0.42 -0.78 -1.84
CA PRO A 472 0.55 -1.83 -2.13
C PRO A 472 1.22 -1.59 -3.49
N THR A 473 2.54 -1.43 -3.56
CA THR A 473 3.30 -1.05 -4.77
C THR A 473 3.62 -2.24 -5.66
N THR A 474 4.28 -3.23 -5.09
CA THR A 474 4.64 -4.45 -5.80
C THR A 474 4.72 -5.64 -4.84
N ALA A 475 5.04 -6.82 -5.38
CA ALA A 475 5.22 -8.01 -4.59
C ALA A 475 6.32 -8.91 -5.20
N ALA A 476 6.75 -9.90 -4.42
CA ALA A 476 7.60 -10.98 -4.89
C ALA A 476 7.09 -12.32 -4.37
N LEU A 477 7.19 -13.35 -5.21
CA LEU A 477 6.86 -14.72 -4.81
C LEU A 477 7.90 -15.24 -3.81
N HIS A 478 7.43 -15.80 -2.69
CA HIS A 478 8.27 -16.38 -1.65
C HIS A 478 7.64 -17.68 -1.11
N GLY A 479 8.01 -18.81 -1.73
CA GLY A 479 7.37 -20.09 -1.46
C GLY A 479 5.91 -20.08 -1.94
N SER A 480 4.98 -20.47 -1.07
CA SER A 480 3.53 -20.47 -1.33
C SER A 480 2.82 -19.15 -1.00
N ALA A 481 3.57 -18.04 -0.88
CA ALA A 481 3.04 -16.74 -0.50
C ALA A 481 3.65 -15.62 -1.35
N LEU A 482 2.97 -14.49 -1.40
CA LEU A 482 3.50 -13.22 -1.88
C LEU A 482 4.02 -12.42 -0.69
N LEU A 483 5.20 -11.81 -0.86
CA LEU A 483 5.65 -10.70 -0.03
C LEU A 483 5.22 -9.41 -0.72
N VAL A 484 4.27 -8.69 -0.15
CA VAL A 484 3.62 -7.50 -0.73
C VAL A 484 4.09 -6.27 0.00
N VAL A 485 4.62 -5.29 -0.75
CA VAL A 485 5.14 -4.04 -0.18
C VAL A 485 4.01 -3.04 0.00
N ASN A 486 3.80 -2.57 1.23
CA ASN A 486 2.94 -1.41 1.49
C ASN A 486 3.75 -0.12 1.37
N GLY A 487 3.73 0.49 0.18
CA GLY A 487 4.57 1.65 -0.09
C GLY A 487 4.00 2.99 0.39
N GLN A 488 2.68 3.09 0.60
CA GLN A 488 2.01 4.33 1.01
C GLN A 488 2.44 5.55 0.16
N LEU A 489 2.59 5.38 -1.16
CA LEU A 489 3.07 6.46 -2.04
C LEU A 489 2.10 7.65 -2.10
N ASP A 490 0.82 7.44 -1.77
CA ASP A 490 -0.14 8.52 -1.53
C ASP A 490 0.32 9.45 -0.39
N LYS A 491 0.98 8.91 0.63
CA LYS A 491 1.48 9.65 1.80
C LYS A 491 2.77 10.42 1.53
N GLN A 492 3.50 10.13 0.45
CA GLN A 492 4.58 11.03 0.00
C GLN A 492 4.02 12.39 -0.43
N LYS A 493 2.85 12.38 -1.08
CA LYS A 493 2.18 13.60 -1.55
C LYS A 493 1.30 14.23 -0.46
N ALA A 494 0.78 13.40 0.45
CA ALA A 494 -0.11 13.81 1.55
C ALA A 494 0.32 13.16 2.88
N PRO A 495 1.42 13.64 3.50
CA PRO A 495 1.92 13.10 4.78
C PRO A 495 0.94 13.35 5.94
N PRO A 496 1.08 12.64 7.08
CA PRO A 496 2.15 11.66 7.39
C PRO A 496 1.81 10.21 6.96
N PRO A 497 2.82 9.35 6.73
CA PRO A 497 2.63 7.92 6.56
C PRO A 497 2.26 7.23 7.88
N LEU A 498 1.64 6.05 7.79
CA LEU A 498 1.50 5.16 8.95
C LEU A 498 2.80 4.40 9.15
N LEU A 499 3.46 4.62 10.29
CA LEU A 499 4.71 3.96 10.62
C LEU A 499 4.48 2.78 11.58
N PRO A 500 5.39 1.79 11.58
CA PRO A 500 6.42 1.57 10.57
C PRO A 500 5.80 1.17 9.23
N PHE A 501 6.55 1.32 8.15
CA PHE A 501 6.18 0.68 6.90
C PHE A 501 6.25 -0.84 7.06
N ASP A 502 5.59 -1.60 6.20
CA ASP A 502 5.61 -3.05 6.28
C ASP A 502 5.58 -3.75 4.91
N VAL A 503 6.08 -4.98 4.92
CA VAL A 503 5.89 -5.96 3.86
C VAL A 503 4.99 -7.05 4.41
N LEU A 504 3.82 -7.25 3.81
CA LEU A 504 2.88 -8.28 4.21
C LEU A 504 3.26 -9.61 3.56
N ARG A 505 3.11 -10.71 4.31
CA ARG A 505 3.14 -12.06 3.77
C ARG A 505 1.72 -12.52 3.51
N ILE A 506 1.33 -12.63 2.25
CA ILE A 506 -0.02 -13.02 1.83
C ILE A 506 0.04 -14.43 1.24
N ALA A 507 -0.68 -15.39 1.83
CA ALA A 507 -0.83 -16.71 1.26
C ALA A 507 -1.44 -16.65 -0.13
N LEU A 508 -1.00 -17.55 -1.01
CA LEU A 508 -1.69 -17.78 -2.27
C LEU A 508 -2.92 -18.68 -2.01
N PRO A 509 -4.09 -18.38 -2.62
CA PRO A 509 -5.23 -19.28 -2.58
C PRO A 509 -4.86 -20.60 -3.27
N HIS A 510 -5.13 -21.71 -2.60
CA HIS A 510 -4.96 -23.06 -3.13
C HIS A 510 -5.97 -23.38 -4.24
#